data_AF-A0A2K8GKH7-F1
#
_entry.id   AF-A0A2K8GKH7-F1
#
_cell.length_a   1.000
_cell.length_b   1.000
_cell.length_c   1.000
_cell.angle_alpha   90.00
_cell.angle_beta   90.00
_cell.angle_gamma   90.00
#
_symmetry.space_group_name_H-M   'P 1'
#
loop_
_entity.id
_entity.type
_entity.pdbx_description
1 polymer ?
#
loop_
_entity_poly.entity_id
_entity_poly.type
_entity_poly.pdbx_seq_one_letter_code
_entity_poly.pdbx_strand_id
1 'polypeptide(L)'
;MTMKQMKNSGKMMRKTCQPKNSVADDKVDGIMRGEFLDDTNLKCYMACIMKMANAVKNGKINYEQSFKQADMLLPEEIKEEAKAAITTCKNAGAYQTKKFSI
;
A
#
# COMPACT_ATOMS: atom_id res chain seq x y z
N MET A 1 -1.24 -11.23 -13.03
CA MET A 1 -1.66 -12.46 -12.28
C MET A 1 -3.20 -12.52 -12.21
N THR A 2 -3.83 -13.53 -11.60
CA THR A 2 -5.30 -13.55 -11.43
C THR A 2 -5.75 -12.75 -10.20
N MET A 3 -7.01 -12.31 -10.17
CA MET A 3 -7.63 -11.69 -8.98
C MET A 3 -7.50 -12.56 -7.72
N LYS A 4 -7.59 -13.89 -7.85
CA LYS A 4 -7.46 -14.82 -6.72
C LYS A 4 -6.04 -14.80 -6.13
N GLN A 5 -5.02 -14.79 -6.99
CA GLN A 5 -3.62 -14.71 -6.55
C GLN A 5 -3.32 -13.38 -5.87
N MET A 6 -3.77 -12.27 -6.44
CA MET A 6 -3.62 -10.94 -5.85
C MET A 6 -4.26 -10.88 -4.44
N LYS A 7 -5.49 -11.39 -4.29
CA LYS A 7 -6.18 -11.44 -2.98
C LYS A 7 -5.42 -12.29 -1.96
N ASN A 8 -4.81 -13.40 -2.38
CA ASN A 8 -4.00 -14.25 -1.50
C ASN A 8 -2.72 -13.53 -1.05
N SER A 9 -2.03 -12.83 -1.95
CA SER A 9 -0.89 -11.98 -1.61
C SER A 9 -1.29 -10.88 -0.61
N GLY A 10 -2.43 -10.22 -0.83
CA GLY A 10 -2.97 -9.22 0.09
C GLY A 10 -3.25 -9.79 1.49
N LYS A 11 -3.84 -10.99 1.60
CA LYS A 11 -4.05 -11.69 2.88
C LYS A 11 -2.73 -11.97 3.60
N MET A 12 -1.68 -12.36 2.87
CA MET A 12 -0.36 -12.61 3.44
C MET A 12 0.28 -11.33 3.99
N MET A 13 0.19 -10.23 3.23
CA MET A 13 0.68 -8.92 3.67
C MET A 13 -0.10 -8.43 4.90
N ARG A 14 -1.44 -8.55 4.92
CA ARG A 14 -2.28 -8.22 6.09
C ARG A 14 -1.85 -9.01 7.33
N LYS A 15 -1.73 -10.34 7.22
CA LYS A 15 -1.26 -11.20 8.33
C LYS A 15 0.10 -10.79 8.88
N THR A 16 0.96 -10.22 8.05
CA THR A 16 2.30 -9.78 8.46
C THR A 16 2.27 -8.38 9.09
N CYS A 17 1.54 -7.45 8.49
CA CYS A 17 1.60 -6.03 8.86
C CYS A 17 0.59 -5.64 9.94
N GLN A 18 -0.58 -6.26 9.98
CA GLN A 18 -1.62 -5.88 10.93
C GLN A 18 -1.20 -6.13 12.39
N PRO A 19 -0.70 -7.33 12.78
CA PRO A 19 -0.25 -7.57 14.14
C PRO A 19 0.94 -6.69 14.55
N LYS A 20 1.84 -6.38 13.60
CA LYS A 20 3.01 -5.52 13.85
C LYS A 20 2.66 -4.08 14.23
N ASN A 21 1.49 -3.62 13.81
CA ASN A 21 1.05 -2.25 14.03
C ASN A 21 -0.16 -2.16 14.97
N SER A 22 -0.60 -3.29 15.55
CA SER A 22 -1.73 -3.35 16.50
C SER A 22 -2.97 -2.58 16.01
N VAL A 23 -3.31 -2.70 14.73
CA VAL A 23 -4.46 -2.01 14.12
C VAL A 23 -5.68 -2.94 14.10
N ALA A 24 -6.84 -2.39 14.51
CA ALA A 24 -8.10 -3.12 14.57
C ALA A 24 -8.62 -3.49 13.17
N ASP A 25 -9.38 -4.58 13.10
CA ASP A 25 -9.89 -5.14 11.84
C ASP A 25 -10.79 -4.17 11.08
N ASP A 26 -11.67 -3.46 11.79
CA ASP A 26 -12.60 -2.49 11.24
C ASP A 26 -11.89 -1.36 10.49
N LYS A 27 -10.78 -0.85 11.05
CA LYS A 27 -9.95 0.18 10.41
C LYS A 27 -9.26 -0.33 9.15
N VAL A 28 -8.75 -1.57 9.19
CA VAL A 28 -8.10 -2.19 8.02
C VAL A 28 -9.14 -2.47 6.92
N ASP A 29 -10.31 -2.96 7.29
CA ASP A 29 -11.39 -3.29 6.37
C ASP A 29 -12.00 -2.02 5.72
N GLY A 30 -11.94 -0.88 6.42
CA GLY A 30 -12.31 0.43 5.89
C GLY A 30 -11.46 0.90 4.70
N ILE A 31 -10.19 0.49 4.61
CA ILE A 31 -9.32 0.88 3.49
C ILE A 31 -9.91 0.47 2.14
N MET A 32 -10.54 -0.71 2.07
CA MET A 32 -11.16 -1.21 0.83
C MET A 32 -12.37 -0.38 0.39
N ARG A 33 -12.94 0.44 1.29
CA ARG A 33 -14.03 1.38 1.02
C ARG A 33 -13.52 2.82 0.81
N GLY A 34 -12.21 3.05 0.84
CA GLY A 34 -11.61 4.38 0.77
C GLY A 34 -11.61 5.15 2.09
N GLU A 35 -11.86 4.48 3.22
CA GLU A 35 -11.81 5.10 4.55
C GLU A 35 -10.35 5.16 5.05
N PHE A 36 -9.67 6.27 4.75
CA PHE A 36 -8.31 6.53 5.23
C PHE A 36 -8.33 7.38 6.50
N LEU A 37 -8.60 6.74 7.64
CA LEU A 37 -8.66 7.40 8.95
C LEU A 37 -7.30 8.00 9.34
N ASP A 38 -7.34 9.15 10.02
CA ASP A 38 -6.14 9.78 10.60
C ASP A 38 -5.70 9.06 11.89
N ASP A 39 -5.28 7.80 11.75
CA ASP A 39 -4.84 6.91 12.82
C ASP A 39 -3.39 6.45 12.59
N THR A 40 -2.51 6.69 13.57
CA THR A 40 -1.09 6.40 13.45
C THR A 40 -0.82 4.91 13.16
N ASN A 41 -1.54 3.99 13.80
CA ASN A 41 -1.35 2.56 13.63
C ASN A 41 -1.80 2.11 12.23
N LEU A 42 -2.91 2.65 11.72
CA LEU A 42 -3.40 2.42 10.36
C LEU A 42 -2.41 2.96 9.32
N LYS A 43 -1.83 4.13 9.56
CA LYS A 43 -0.83 4.73 8.66
C LYS A 43 0.47 3.92 8.65
N CYS A 44 0.94 3.44 9.81
CA CYS A 44 2.08 2.53 9.91
C CYS A 44 1.79 1.15 9.27
N TYR A 45 0.57 0.64 9.39
CA TYR A 45 0.11 -0.54 8.67
C TYR A 45 0.22 -0.35 7.15
N MET A 46 -0.29 0.76 6.61
CA MET A 46 -0.17 1.09 5.19
C MET A 46 1.30 1.20 4.73
N ALA A 47 2.14 1.85 5.53
CA ALA A 47 3.58 1.93 5.26
C ALA A 47 4.25 0.53 5.22
N CYS A 48 3.85 -0.38 6.11
CA CYS A 48 4.32 -1.76 6.11
C CYS A 48 3.91 -2.52 4.83
N ILE A 49 2.64 -2.39 4.41
CA ILE A 49 2.15 -3.00 3.17
C ILE A 49 2.93 -2.47 1.97
N MET A 50 3.10 -1.15 1.86
CA MET A 50 3.85 -0.52 0.77
C MET A 50 5.32 -0.94 0.75
N LYS A 51 5.95 -1.15 1.90
CA LYS A 51 7.31 -1.70 2.00
C LYS A 51 7.37 -3.14 1.50
N MET A 52 6.40 -3.99 1.88
CA MET A 52 6.33 -5.37 1.39
C MET A 52 6.08 -5.45 -0.12
N ALA A 53 5.29 -4.53 -0.66
CA ALA A 53 5.05 -4.39 -2.09
C ALA A 53 6.23 -3.76 -2.86
N ASN A 54 7.34 -3.43 -2.20
CA ASN A 54 8.48 -2.70 -2.76
C ASN A 54 8.13 -1.32 -3.38
N ALA A 55 7.01 -0.72 -2.95
CA ALA A 55 6.59 0.60 -3.39
C ALA A 55 7.32 1.73 -2.66
N VAL A 56 7.82 1.47 -1.45
CA VAL A 56 8.54 2.45 -0.62
C VAL A 56 9.93 1.94 -0.26
N LYS A 57 10.95 2.80 -0.45
CA LYS A 57 12.34 2.57 -0.03
C LYS A 57 12.86 3.83 0.65
N ASN A 58 13.48 3.67 1.83
CA ASN A 58 14.02 4.78 2.64
C ASN A 58 12.98 5.90 2.90
N GLY A 59 11.74 5.52 3.21
CA GLY A 59 10.66 6.48 3.48
C GLY A 59 10.16 7.25 2.26
N LYS A 60 10.63 6.92 1.04
CA LYS A 60 10.20 7.56 -0.20
C LYS A 60 9.53 6.55 -1.12
N ILE A 61 8.50 7.01 -1.83
CA ILE A 61 7.88 6.23 -2.91
C ILE A 61 8.92 6.04 -4.01
N ASN A 62 9.11 4.79 -4.44
CA ASN A 62 9.89 4.46 -5.61
C ASN A 62 8.95 4.25 -6.79
N TYR A 63 8.81 5.28 -7.63
CA TYR A 63 7.87 5.26 -8.77
C TYR A 63 8.13 4.08 -9.72
N GLU A 64 9.37 3.93 -10.20
CA GLU A 64 9.72 2.88 -11.16
C GLU A 64 9.42 1.50 -10.62
N GLN A 65 9.77 1.27 -9.34
CA GLN A 65 9.56 -0.04 -8.73
C GLN A 65 8.09 -0.29 -8.39
N SER A 66 7.34 0.74 -7.98
CA SER A 66 5.89 0.64 -7.78
C SER A 66 5.19 0.30 -9.10
N PHE A 67 5.58 0.96 -10.19
CA PHE A 67 5.03 0.73 -11.52
C PHE A 67 5.31 -0.69 -12.00
N LYS A 68 6.56 -1.16 -11.87
CA LYS A 68 6.93 -2.54 -12.20
C LYS A 68 6.19 -3.57 -11.36
N GLN A 69 6.00 -3.30 -10.07
CA GLN A 69 5.24 -4.19 -9.19
C GLN A 69 3.76 -4.21 -9.55
N ALA A 70 3.18 -3.11 -10.02
CA ALA A 70 1.83 -3.11 -10.57
C ALA A 70 1.72 -4.06 -11.78
N ASP A 71 2.68 -4.02 -12.71
CA ASP A 71 2.69 -4.94 -13.86
C ASP A 71 2.78 -6.42 -13.45
N MET A 72 3.56 -6.72 -12.40
CA MET A 72 3.76 -8.09 -11.92
C MET A 72 2.63 -8.61 -11.04
N LEU A 73 2.16 -7.80 -10.08
CA LEU A 73 1.27 -8.20 -8.99
C LEU A 73 -0.21 -7.94 -9.26
N LEU A 74 -0.53 -7.08 -10.22
CA LEU A 74 -1.93 -6.76 -10.50
C LEU A 74 -2.45 -7.57 -11.69
N PRO A 75 -3.74 -7.91 -11.67
CA PRO A 75 -4.43 -8.50 -12.80
C PRO A 75 -4.81 -7.42 -13.82
N GLU A 76 -5.03 -7.82 -15.07
CA GLU A 76 -5.17 -6.89 -16.20
C GLU A 76 -6.34 -5.92 -16.03
N GLU A 77 -7.41 -6.35 -15.35
CA GLU A 77 -8.63 -5.55 -15.21
C GLU A 77 -8.44 -4.28 -14.37
N ILE A 78 -7.41 -4.24 -13.50
CA ILE A 78 -7.16 -3.09 -12.60
C ILE A 78 -5.74 -2.51 -12.76
N LYS A 79 -4.89 -3.16 -13.55
CA LYS A 79 -3.47 -2.83 -13.66
C LYS A 79 -3.26 -1.42 -14.19
N GLU A 80 -3.95 -1.06 -15.28
CA GLU A 80 -3.74 0.24 -15.93
C GLU A 80 -4.27 1.40 -15.08
N GLU A 81 -5.41 1.21 -14.41
CA GLU A 81 -5.93 2.19 -13.44
C GLU A 81 -4.96 2.40 -12.27
N ALA A 82 -4.40 1.30 -11.72
CA ALA A 82 -3.42 1.39 -10.66
C ALA A 82 -2.11 2.08 -11.11
N LYS A 83 -1.65 1.83 -12.34
CA LYS A 83 -0.48 2.52 -12.91
C LYS A 83 -0.74 4.00 -13.08
N ALA A 84 -1.92 4.39 -13.57
CA ALA A 84 -2.32 5.80 -13.65
C ALA A 84 -2.34 6.47 -12.27
N ALA A 85 -2.83 5.78 -11.24
CA ALA A 85 -2.81 6.27 -9.86
C ALA A 85 -1.37 6.42 -9.34
N ILE A 86 -0.49 5.44 -9.58
CA ILE A 86 0.94 5.51 -9.21
C ILE A 86 1.62 6.71 -9.87
N THR A 87 1.37 6.96 -11.15
CA THR A 87 1.93 8.11 -11.87
C THR A 87 1.42 9.43 -11.32
N THR A 88 0.12 9.52 -11.02
CA THR A 88 -0.50 10.71 -10.41
C THR A 88 0.08 10.98 -9.02
N CYS A 89 0.25 9.95 -8.21
CA CYS A 89 0.63 10.05 -6.79
C CYS A 89 2.14 10.00 -6.53
N LYS A 90 2.99 9.95 -7.57
CA LYS A 90 4.45 9.76 -7.43
C LYS A 90 5.14 10.77 -6.49
N ASN A 91 4.58 11.97 -6.36
CA ASN A 91 5.11 13.04 -5.51
C ASN A 91 4.36 13.23 -4.18
N ALA A 92 3.27 12.49 -3.93
CA ALA A 92 2.44 12.66 -2.72
C ALA A 92 3.19 12.30 -1.43
N GLY A 93 4.13 11.34 -1.51
CA GLY A 93 4.94 10.89 -0.36
C GLY A 93 5.97 11.90 0.15
N ALA A 94 6.31 12.93 -0.64
CA ALA A 94 7.23 13.98 -0.20
C ALA A 94 6.67 14.83 0.96
N TYR A 95 5.36 14.85 1.15
CA TYR A 95 4.70 15.60 2.21
C TYR A 95 4.68 14.85 3.56
N GLN A 96 4.74 13.51 3.55
CA GLN A 96 4.60 12.69 4.76
C GLN A 96 5.90 12.49 5.54
N THR A 97 7.07 12.59 4.90
CA THR A 97 8.38 12.49 5.59
C THR A 97 8.58 13.57 6.66
N LYS A 98 7.86 14.70 6.59
CA LYS A 98 7.85 15.74 7.62
C LYS A 98 6.93 15.45 8.82
N LYS A 99 5.95 14.55 8.67
CA LYS A 99 4.89 14.31 9.68
C LYS A 99 4.97 12.92 10.32
N PHE A 100 5.73 12.00 9.73
CA PHE A 100 5.95 10.62 10.20
C PHE A 100 7.44 10.34 10.45
N SER A 101 8.11 11.24 11.15
CA SER A 101 9.38 10.88 11.81
C SER A 101 9.03 9.92 12.95
N ILE A 102 9.01 8.62 12.62
CA ILE A 102 9.15 7.52 13.57
C ILE A 102 10.63 7.48 13.98
#